data_AF-A0A969FQT6-F1
#
_entry.id   AF-A0A969FQT6-F1
#
_cell.length_a   1.000
_cell.length_b   1.000
_cell.length_c   1.000
_cell.angle_alpha   90.00
_cell.angle_beta   90.00
_cell.angle_gamma   90.00
#
_symmetry.space_group_name_H-M   'P 1'
#
loop_
_entity.id
_entity.type
_entity.pdbx_description
1 polymer ?
#
loop_
_entity_poly.entity_id
_entity_poly.type
_entity_poly.pdbx_seq_one_letter_code
_entity_poly.pdbx_strand_id
1 'polypeptide(L)'
;MTRRSGGGVIPDPRLVARGYRAPPPPPDHEDYLMALMLRYPSTCAAVETAIAQDLTAFPRVGEMLGNGIEHLLERPENRMLWGAWVSAGSPPLATPPDHPEPEPEPNQDPLVSQNRWIGELDALLREHVAMLAALVLPTTVEYQHLQDARKSARQLQMAQARHRERVLRYQAAELEREGAEEEHRACVAGLAEVYRYLEFLRRPPHGKWYDLRDVVGRGQL
;
A
#
# COMPACT_ATOMS: atom_id res chain seq x y z
N MET A 1 -25.92 -5.13 20.54
CA MET A 1 -24.80 -4.21 20.25
C MET A 1 -24.44 -4.37 18.78
N THR A 2 -24.86 -3.39 17.98
CA THR A 2 -24.83 -3.38 16.51
C THR A 2 -23.41 -3.17 15.99
N ARG A 3 -22.89 -4.14 15.22
CA ARG A 3 -21.67 -3.99 14.42
C ARG A 3 -21.93 -2.92 13.36
N ARG A 4 -21.29 -1.75 13.49
CA ARG A 4 -21.03 -0.89 12.33
C ARG A 4 -19.86 -1.51 11.58
N SER A 5 -20.17 -2.30 10.56
CA SER A 5 -19.26 -2.49 9.44
C SER A 5 -18.93 -1.10 8.91
N GLY A 6 -17.67 -0.67 9.02
CA GLY A 6 -17.18 0.52 8.34
C GLY A 6 -17.25 0.23 6.84
N GLY A 7 -18.38 0.61 6.23
CA GLY A 7 -18.49 0.64 4.78
C GLY A 7 -17.42 1.58 4.25
N GLY A 8 -16.48 1.03 3.49
CA GLY A 8 -15.49 1.83 2.78
C GLY A 8 -16.20 2.93 1.99
N VAL A 9 -15.66 4.14 2.07
CA VAL A 9 -16.11 5.28 1.28
C VAL A 9 -15.64 5.05 -0.16
N ILE A 10 -16.24 4.07 -0.82
CA ILE A 10 -16.10 3.91 -2.26
C ILE A 10 -16.99 5.00 -2.86
N PRO A 11 -16.44 5.98 -3.60
CA PRO A 11 -17.24 7.01 -4.23
C PRO A 11 -18.22 6.34 -5.21
N ASP A 12 -19.50 6.71 -5.16
CA ASP A 12 -20.45 6.23 -6.19
C ASP A 12 -19.96 6.77 -7.55
N PRO A 13 -19.70 5.90 -8.54
CA PRO A 13 -19.19 6.32 -9.85
C PRO A 13 -20.10 7.34 -10.55
N ARG A 14 -21.41 7.31 -10.27
CA ARG A 14 -22.36 8.29 -10.79
C ARG A 14 -22.18 9.67 -10.17
N LEU A 15 -21.74 9.73 -8.92
CA LEU A 15 -21.42 10.99 -8.23
C LEU A 15 -20.08 11.53 -8.72
N VAL A 16 -19.09 10.68 -8.94
CA VAL A 16 -17.79 11.06 -9.51
C VAL A 16 -17.96 11.67 -10.91
N ALA A 17 -18.78 11.05 -11.77
CA ALA A 17 -19.12 11.59 -13.08
C ALA A 17 -19.80 12.98 -13.03
N ARG A 18 -20.34 13.37 -11.88
CA ARG A 18 -20.96 14.69 -11.62
C ARG A 18 -20.02 15.67 -10.91
N GLY A 19 -18.73 15.35 -10.81
CA GLY A 19 -17.71 16.20 -10.19
C GLY A 19 -17.63 16.08 -8.66
N TYR A 20 -18.25 15.07 -8.06
CA TYR A 20 -18.11 14.81 -6.63
C TYR A 20 -16.69 14.42 -6.28
N ARG A 21 -16.14 15.03 -5.21
CA ARG A 21 -14.87 14.63 -4.61
C ARG A 21 -15.14 13.94 -3.27
N ALA A 22 -14.65 12.71 -3.14
CA ALA A 22 -14.86 11.92 -1.93
C ALA A 22 -13.75 12.21 -0.90
N PRO A 23 -14.06 12.17 0.41
CA PRO A 23 -13.03 12.23 1.43
C PRO A 23 -12.07 11.03 1.27
N PRO A 24 -10.80 11.16 1.72
CA PRO A 24 -9.85 10.07 1.59
C PRO A 24 -10.36 8.84 2.37
N PRO A 25 -10.19 7.62 1.82
CA PRO A 25 -10.44 6.41 2.58
C PRO A 25 -9.47 6.35 3.77
N PRO A 26 -9.75 5.51 4.78
CA PRO A 26 -8.81 5.33 5.87
C PRO A 26 -7.47 4.76 5.36
N PRO A 27 -6.34 5.03 6.03
CA PRO A 27 -5.01 4.64 5.53
C PRO A 27 -4.78 3.13 5.44
N ASP A 28 -5.62 2.31 6.07
CA ASP A 28 -5.60 0.85 5.95
C ASP A 28 -6.38 0.35 4.72
N HIS A 29 -6.80 1.24 3.82
CA HIS A 29 -7.55 0.92 2.62
C HIS A 29 -6.66 1.03 1.37
N GLU A 30 -6.59 -0.04 0.59
CA GLU A 30 -5.71 -0.14 -0.58
C GLU A 30 -5.93 0.96 -1.62
N ASP A 31 -7.18 1.38 -1.84
CA ASP A 31 -7.51 2.49 -2.76
C ASP A 31 -6.81 3.80 -2.38
N TYR A 32 -6.57 4.05 -1.09
CA TYR A 32 -5.82 5.24 -0.67
C TYR A 32 -4.35 5.13 -1.09
N LEU A 33 -3.73 3.97 -0.89
CA LEU A 33 -2.36 3.70 -1.35
C LEU A 33 -2.27 3.79 -2.87
N MET A 34 -3.20 3.16 -3.60
CA MET A 34 -3.22 3.17 -5.06
C MET A 34 -3.39 4.59 -5.61
N ALA A 35 -4.29 5.39 -5.03
CA ALA A 35 -4.47 6.78 -5.45
C ALA A 35 -3.23 7.64 -5.17
N LEU A 36 -2.55 7.43 -4.03
CA LEU A 36 -1.27 8.08 -3.74
C LEU A 36 -0.20 7.72 -4.77
N MET A 37 -0.08 6.43 -5.11
CA MET A 37 0.89 5.97 -6.10
C MET A 37 0.60 6.54 -7.49
N LEU A 38 -0.64 6.45 -7.96
CA LEU A 38 -1.02 6.97 -9.28
C LEU A 38 -0.81 8.48 -9.41
N ARG A 39 -0.97 9.25 -8.31
CA ARG A 39 -0.78 10.70 -8.29
C ARG A 39 0.67 11.12 -8.05
N TYR A 40 1.41 10.34 -7.27
CA TYR A 40 2.80 10.61 -6.89
C TYR A 40 3.63 9.33 -7.10
N PRO A 41 4.04 9.03 -8.34
CA PRO A 41 4.72 7.78 -8.66
C PRO A 41 5.99 7.53 -7.83
N SER A 42 6.68 8.58 -7.35
CA SER A 42 7.82 8.47 -6.43
C SER A 42 7.51 7.69 -5.14
N THR A 43 6.24 7.65 -4.73
CA THR A 43 5.80 6.86 -3.56
C THR A 43 5.99 5.36 -3.74
N CYS A 44 5.98 4.84 -4.99
CA CYS A 44 6.17 3.42 -5.27
C CYS A 44 7.51 2.92 -4.71
N ALA A 45 8.62 3.59 -5.04
CA ALA A 45 9.95 3.23 -4.53
C ALA A 45 10.03 3.35 -2.99
N ALA A 46 9.39 4.37 -2.43
CA ALA A 46 9.35 4.59 -0.99
C ALA A 46 8.59 3.50 -0.24
N VAL A 47 7.52 2.95 -0.84
CA VAL A 47 6.72 1.86 -0.30
C VAL A 47 7.45 0.52 -0.42
N GLU A 48 8.01 0.20 -1.59
CA GLU A 48 8.81 -1.03 -1.78
C GLU A 48 9.98 -1.09 -0.79
N THR A 49 10.70 0.02 -0.65
CA THR A 49 11.80 0.12 0.32
C THR A 49 11.31 -0.10 1.75
N ALA A 50 10.16 0.47 2.12
CA ALA A 50 9.60 0.28 3.45
C ALA A 50 9.18 -1.17 3.71
N ILE A 51 8.52 -1.82 2.73
CA ILE A 51 8.14 -3.23 2.80
C ILE A 51 9.38 -4.11 2.98
N ALA A 52 10.41 -3.91 2.17
CA ALA A 52 11.66 -4.66 2.24
C ALA A 52 12.39 -4.48 3.58
N GLN A 53 12.45 -3.23 4.09
CA GLN A 53 13.03 -2.92 5.40
C GLN A 53 12.26 -3.60 6.54
N ASP A 54 10.93 -3.51 6.55
CA ASP A 54 10.08 -4.10 7.57
C ASP A 54 10.19 -5.65 7.58
N LEU A 55 10.41 -6.28 6.41
CA LEU A 55 10.50 -7.73 6.28
C LEU A 55 11.93 -8.29 6.43
N THR A 56 12.96 -7.44 6.47
CA THR A 56 14.37 -7.89 6.57
C THR A 56 14.61 -8.79 7.80
N ALA A 57 13.99 -8.45 8.93
CA ALA A 57 14.10 -9.23 10.16
C ALA A 57 13.11 -10.41 10.25
N PHE A 58 12.19 -10.55 9.28
CA PHE A 58 11.10 -11.51 9.29
C PHE A 58 10.95 -12.23 7.92
N PRO A 59 12.00 -12.92 7.44
CA PRO A 59 12.01 -13.52 6.09
C PRO A 59 10.86 -14.51 5.89
N ARG A 60 10.55 -15.35 6.89
CA ARG A 60 9.44 -16.31 6.85
C ARG A 60 8.07 -15.63 6.76
N VAL A 61 7.92 -14.42 7.30
CA VAL A 61 6.69 -13.64 7.13
C VAL A 61 6.62 -13.06 5.71
N GLY A 62 7.76 -12.65 5.14
CA GLY A 62 7.85 -12.25 3.74
C GLY A 62 7.47 -13.37 2.78
N GLU A 63 7.84 -14.62 3.06
CA GLU A 63 7.39 -15.80 2.30
C GLU A 63 5.87 -16.03 2.41
N MET A 64 5.27 -15.71 3.56
CA MET A 64 3.84 -15.91 3.80
C MET A 64 2.94 -14.82 3.21
N LEU A 65 3.40 -13.56 3.27
CA LEU A 65 2.61 -12.39 2.89
C LEU A 65 3.02 -11.83 1.52
N GLY A 66 4.21 -12.18 1.02
CA GLY A 66 4.84 -11.53 -0.12
C GLY A 66 5.72 -10.35 0.30
N ASN A 67 6.55 -9.89 -0.64
CA ASN A 67 7.65 -8.95 -0.38
C ASN A 67 7.60 -7.67 -1.23
N GLY A 68 6.43 -7.30 -1.77
CA GLY A 68 6.30 -6.08 -2.57
C GLY A 68 4.85 -5.62 -2.73
N ILE A 69 4.66 -4.50 -3.44
CA ILE A 69 3.36 -3.83 -3.59
C ILE A 69 2.30 -4.77 -4.18
N GLU A 70 2.66 -5.61 -5.16
CA GLU A 70 1.74 -6.59 -5.77
C GLU A 70 1.02 -7.45 -4.74
N HIS A 71 1.75 -7.90 -3.71
CA HIS A 71 1.23 -8.77 -2.67
C HIS A 71 0.47 -8.00 -1.58
N LEU A 72 0.72 -6.70 -1.47
CA LEU A 72 0.03 -5.81 -0.54
C LEU A 72 -1.41 -5.51 -0.98
N LEU A 73 -1.68 -5.61 -2.29
CA LEU A 73 -2.99 -5.37 -2.89
C LEU A 73 -3.80 -6.67 -2.94
N GLU A 74 -4.87 -6.78 -2.16
CA GLU A 74 -5.79 -7.92 -2.18
C GLU A 74 -6.92 -7.73 -3.21
N ARG A 75 -7.32 -6.48 -3.48
CA ARG A 75 -8.43 -6.19 -4.41
C ARG A 75 -8.03 -6.50 -5.85
N PRO A 76 -8.89 -7.22 -6.61
CA PRO A 76 -8.57 -7.59 -7.98
C PRO A 76 -8.39 -6.37 -8.88
N GLU A 77 -9.19 -5.31 -8.71
CA GLU A 77 -9.07 -4.10 -9.52
C GLU A 77 -7.72 -3.41 -9.29
N ASN A 78 -7.28 -3.30 -8.03
CA ASN A 78 -6.00 -2.68 -7.70
C ASN A 78 -4.81 -3.51 -8.20
N ARG A 79 -4.87 -4.85 -8.12
CA ARG A 79 -3.84 -5.73 -8.69
C ARG A 79 -3.78 -5.62 -10.21
N MET A 80 -4.92 -5.58 -10.89
CA MET A 80 -4.98 -5.42 -12.34
C MET A 80 -4.42 -4.06 -12.76
N LEU A 81 -4.76 -2.98 -12.03
CA LEU A 81 -4.17 -1.66 -12.26
C LEU A 81 -2.66 -1.67 -12.05
N TRP A 82 -2.17 -2.25 -10.95
CA TRP A 82 -0.73 -2.38 -10.70
C TRP A 82 -0.02 -3.14 -11.82
N GLY A 83 -0.56 -4.29 -12.23
CA GLY A 83 0.00 -5.11 -13.31
C GLY A 83 0.02 -4.39 -14.66
N ALA A 84 -1.05 -3.67 -15.00
CA ALA A 84 -1.12 -2.87 -16.22
C ALA A 84 -0.11 -1.71 -16.19
N TRP A 85 0.03 -1.05 -15.04
CA TRP A 85 0.97 0.05 -14.87
C TRP A 85 2.42 -0.44 -15.02
N VAL A 86 2.78 -1.54 -14.35
CA VAL A 86 4.09 -2.20 -14.48
C VAL A 86 4.37 -2.61 -15.93
N SER A 87 3.38 -3.20 -16.62
CA SER A 87 3.52 -3.67 -18.00
C SER A 87 3.70 -2.52 -19.00
N ALA A 88 3.15 -1.33 -18.70
CA ALA A 88 3.33 -0.13 -19.50
C ALA A 88 4.72 0.50 -19.36
N GLY A 89 5.64 -0.10 -18.58
CA GLY A 89 7.02 0.37 -18.43
C GLY A 89 7.15 1.60 -17.53
N SER A 90 6.15 1.89 -16.71
CA SER A 90 6.19 2.93 -15.69
C SER A 90 5.68 2.34 -14.40
N PRO A 91 6.56 1.97 -13.47
CA PRO A 91 6.56 2.71 -12.21
C PRO A 91 7.99 3.19 -11.97
N PRO A 92 8.21 4.35 -11.34
CA PRO A 92 9.55 4.80 -11.04
C PRO A 92 10.06 4.03 -9.82
N LEU A 93 10.33 2.73 -9.99
CA LEU A 93 11.11 1.97 -9.02
C LEU A 93 12.57 2.49 -8.97
N ALA A 94 12.99 3.23 -9.99
CA ALA A 94 14.35 3.73 -10.17
C ALA A 94 14.50 5.25 -9.98
N THR A 95 13.44 6.03 -9.79
CA THR A 95 13.59 7.47 -9.56
C THR A 95 13.91 7.71 -8.08
N PRO A 96 15.07 8.28 -7.74
CA PRO A 96 15.39 8.63 -6.37
C PRO A 96 14.31 9.54 -5.78
N PRO A 97 13.96 9.42 -4.49
CA PRO A 97 12.96 10.25 -3.84
C PRO A 97 13.28 11.76 -3.88
N ASP A 98 14.52 12.13 -4.23
CA ASP A 98 15.02 13.50 -4.31
C ASP A 98 14.88 14.13 -5.71
N HIS A 99 14.35 13.41 -6.71
CA HIS A 99 14.05 14.01 -8.00
C HIS A 99 12.71 14.75 -7.91
N PRO A 100 12.66 16.07 -8.12
CA PRO A 100 11.41 16.80 -8.13
C PRO A 100 10.52 16.20 -9.23
N GLU A 101 9.34 15.71 -8.83
CA GLU A 101 8.34 15.27 -9.79
C GLU A 101 8.03 16.46 -10.72
N PRO A 102 7.86 16.23 -12.04
CA PRO A 102 7.51 17.30 -12.94
C PRO A 102 6.25 17.98 -12.42
N GLU A 103 6.32 19.30 -12.18
CA GLU A 103 5.15 20.05 -11.75
C GLU A 103 4.03 19.83 -12.78
N PRO A 104 2.80 19.49 -12.32
CA PRO A 104 1.69 19.29 -13.23
C PRO A 104 1.44 20.58 -14.01
N GLU A 105 1.22 20.47 -15.32
CA GLU A 105 0.87 21.62 -16.13
C GLU A 105 -0.37 22.31 -15.55
N PRO A 106 -0.40 23.66 -15.50
CA PRO A 106 -1.55 24.38 -14.98
C PRO A 106 -2.80 23.99 -15.78
N ASN A 107 -3.88 23.62 -15.08
CA ASN A 107 -5.17 23.12 -15.60
C ASN A 107 -5.26 21.66 -16.09
N GLN A 108 -4.27 20.79 -15.83
CA GLN A 108 -4.43 19.36 -16.07
C GLN A 108 -4.50 18.57 -14.75
N ASP A 109 -5.37 17.55 -14.71
CA ASP A 109 -5.35 16.58 -13.60
C ASP A 109 -4.01 15.82 -13.67
N PRO A 110 -3.11 15.94 -12.67
CA PRO A 110 -1.79 15.33 -12.70
C PRO A 110 -1.85 13.83 -13.03
N LEU A 111 -2.93 13.18 -12.59
CA LEU A 111 -3.13 11.75 -12.72
C LEU A 111 -3.35 11.31 -14.17
N VAL A 112 -3.97 12.15 -15.01
CA VAL A 112 -4.26 11.83 -16.43
C VAL A 112 -3.04 12.10 -17.31
N SER A 113 -2.32 13.20 -17.06
CA SER A 113 -1.17 13.60 -17.88
C SER A 113 0.07 12.73 -17.63
N GLN A 114 0.23 12.22 -16.40
CA GLN A 114 1.37 11.38 -16.01
C GLN A 114 1.18 9.90 -16.35
N ASN A 115 -0.05 9.44 -16.60
CA ASN A 115 -0.38 8.02 -16.78
C ASN A 115 -1.11 7.75 -18.11
N ARG A 116 -0.44 8.00 -19.24
CA ARG A 116 -1.02 7.81 -20.59
C ARG A 116 -1.55 6.40 -20.86
N TRP A 117 -0.98 5.39 -20.21
CA TRP A 117 -1.40 3.99 -20.27
C TRP A 117 -2.84 3.76 -19.78
N ILE A 118 -3.39 4.66 -18.95
CA ILE A 118 -4.80 4.59 -18.50
C ILE A 118 -5.77 4.55 -19.69
N GLY A 119 -5.43 5.22 -20.80
CA GLY A 119 -6.27 5.23 -22.00
C GLY A 119 -6.44 3.84 -22.63
N GLU A 120 -5.46 2.96 -22.44
CA GLU A 120 -5.40 1.61 -23.02
C GLU A 120 -6.13 0.56 -22.16
N LEU A 121 -6.52 0.93 -20.93
CA LEU A 121 -7.26 0.05 -20.03
C LEU A 121 -8.68 -0.24 -20.53
N ASP A 122 -9.25 -1.35 -20.08
CA ASP A 122 -10.66 -1.62 -20.28
C ASP A 122 -11.57 -0.60 -19.56
N ALA A 123 -12.85 -0.59 -19.92
CA ALA A 123 -13.80 0.39 -19.40
C ALA A 123 -13.98 0.32 -17.87
N LEU A 124 -13.95 -0.88 -17.28
CA LEU A 124 -14.15 -1.06 -15.84
C LEU A 124 -12.95 -0.54 -15.06
N LEU A 125 -11.73 -0.82 -15.53
CA LEU A 125 -10.51 -0.31 -14.91
C LEU A 125 -10.40 1.22 -15.05
N ARG A 126 -10.81 1.79 -16.19
CA ARG A 126 -10.86 3.26 -16.35
C ARG A 126 -11.85 3.92 -15.39
N GLU A 127 -13.00 3.30 -15.16
CA GLU A 127 -13.98 3.78 -14.18
C GLU A 127 -13.40 3.72 -12.75
N HIS A 128 -12.72 2.63 -12.40
CA HIS A 128 -12.04 2.51 -11.12
C HIS A 128 -10.93 3.57 -10.95
N VAL A 129 -10.13 3.84 -11.97
CA VAL A 129 -9.13 4.92 -11.97
C VAL A 129 -9.80 6.29 -11.77
N ALA A 130 -10.94 6.56 -12.43
CA ALA A 130 -11.68 7.80 -12.24
C ALA A 130 -12.17 7.95 -10.78
N MET A 131 -12.59 6.85 -10.16
CA MET A 131 -12.96 6.84 -8.74
C MET A 131 -11.76 7.14 -7.83
N LEU A 132 -10.60 6.56 -8.11
CA LEU A 132 -9.35 6.84 -7.38
C LEU A 132 -8.91 8.30 -7.54
N ALA A 133 -9.04 8.86 -8.74
CA ALA A 133 -8.72 10.26 -9.03
C ALA A 133 -9.63 11.24 -8.26
N ALA A 134 -10.89 10.87 -8.03
CA ALA A 134 -11.86 11.67 -7.28
C ALA A 134 -11.60 11.70 -5.76
N LEU A 135 -10.65 10.91 -5.24
CA LEU A 135 -10.27 10.94 -3.85
C LEU A 135 -9.53 12.25 -3.52
N VAL A 136 -10.02 12.95 -2.49
CA VAL A 136 -9.33 14.09 -1.90
C VAL A 136 -8.16 13.57 -1.10
N LEU A 137 -6.95 13.72 -1.64
CA LEU A 137 -5.73 13.44 -0.90
C LEU A 137 -5.31 14.70 -0.12
N PRO A 138 -4.71 14.57 1.07
CA PRO A 138 -4.20 15.72 1.82
C PRO A 138 -3.27 16.57 0.95
N THR A 139 -3.46 17.90 0.96
CA THR A 139 -2.54 18.84 0.29
C THR A 139 -1.15 18.71 0.88
N THR A 140 -0.17 18.38 0.04
CA THR A 140 1.18 18.05 0.46
C THR A 140 2.04 19.30 0.57
N VAL A 141 2.55 19.57 1.77
CA VAL A 141 3.93 20.09 1.91
C VAL A 141 4.85 19.05 1.25
N GLU A 142 5.96 19.49 0.63
CA GLU A 142 6.94 18.58 0.02
C GLU A 142 7.22 17.36 0.93
N TYR A 143 7.27 16.16 0.33
CA TYR A 143 7.52 14.87 1.00
C TYR A 143 6.41 14.28 1.90
N GLN A 144 5.28 14.96 2.17
CA GLN A 144 4.20 14.38 2.99
C GLN A 144 3.55 13.14 2.35
N HIS A 145 3.40 13.12 1.02
CA HIS A 145 2.85 11.96 0.29
C HIS A 145 3.69 10.69 0.48
N LEU A 146 5.02 10.80 0.58
CA LEU A 146 5.89 9.65 0.84
C LEU A 146 5.62 9.07 2.23
N GLN A 147 5.44 9.92 3.24
CA GLN A 147 5.11 9.48 4.60
C GLN A 147 3.74 8.83 4.65
N ASP A 148 2.75 9.42 3.99
CA ASP A 148 1.39 8.89 3.95
C ASP A 148 1.33 7.54 3.22
N ALA A 149 2.06 7.39 2.11
CA ALA A 149 2.14 6.12 1.38
C ALA A 149 2.80 5.02 2.22
N ARG A 150 3.90 5.32 2.91
CA ARG A 150 4.57 4.37 3.82
C ARG A 150 3.68 3.98 5.00
N LYS A 151 2.99 4.95 5.60
CA LYS A 151 2.05 4.69 6.69
C LYS A 151 0.91 3.80 6.21
N SER A 152 0.36 4.10 5.03
CA SER A 152 -0.69 3.31 4.40
C SER A 152 -0.23 1.87 4.17
N ALA A 153 0.95 1.69 3.58
CA ALA A 153 1.54 0.38 3.35
C ALA A 153 1.75 -0.41 4.66
N ARG A 154 2.25 0.24 5.72
CA ARG A 154 2.41 -0.38 7.03
C ARG A 154 1.07 -0.83 7.63
N GLN A 155 0.00 -0.04 7.48
CA GLN A 155 -1.33 -0.43 7.96
C GLN A 155 -1.88 -1.63 7.19
N LEU A 156 -1.67 -1.66 5.87
CA LEU A 156 -2.05 -2.80 5.03
C LEU A 156 -1.28 -4.07 5.44
N GLN A 157 0.05 -3.99 5.65
CA GLN A 157 0.84 -5.12 6.17
C GLN A 157 0.31 -5.61 7.54
N MET A 158 -0.10 -4.70 8.42
CA MET A 158 -0.74 -5.07 9.69
C MET A 158 -2.08 -5.79 9.48
N ALA A 159 -2.90 -5.34 8.52
CA ALA A 159 -4.18 -5.97 8.20
C ALA A 159 -3.98 -7.39 7.63
N GLN A 160 -3.05 -7.56 6.69
CA GLN A 160 -2.67 -8.84 6.10
C GLN A 160 -2.11 -9.80 7.15
N ALA A 161 -1.18 -9.34 7.99
CA ALA A 161 -0.62 -10.15 9.07
C ALA A 161 -1.70 -10.61 10.06
N ARG A 162 -2.67 -9.74 10.41
CA ARG A 162 -3.83 -10.12 11.24
C ARG A 162 -4.75 -11.13 10.53
N HIS A 163 -4.93 -11.01 9.22
CA HIS A 163 -5.67 -12.01 8.45
C HIS A 163 -4.96 -13.36 8.50
N ARG A 164 -3.66 -13.38 8.21
CA ARG A 164 -2.83 -14.58 8.23
C ARG A 164 -2.80 -15.25 9.61
N GLU A 165 -2.69 -14.46 10.66
CA GLU A 165 -2.80 -14.90 12.06
C GLU A 165 -4.11 -15.68 12.31
N ARG A 166 -5.26 -15.16 11.84
CA ARG A 166 -6.55 -15.86 11.98
C ARG A 166 -6.58 -17.18 11.23
N VAL A 167 -6.06 -17.20 10.00
CA VAL A 167 -5.98 -18.42 9.17
C VAL A 167 -5.11 -19.48 9.84
N LEU A 168 -3.92 -19.11 10.32
CA LEU A 168 -2.99 -20.02 10.99
C LEU A 168 -3.55 -20.55 12.31
N ARG A 169 -4.28 -19.73 13.08
CA ARG A 169 -4.96 -20.22 14.30
C ARG A 169 -5.99 -21.29 13.98
N TYR A 170 -6.81 -21.06 12.94
CA TYR A 170 -7.81 -22.03 12.51
C TYR A 170 -7.14 -23.33 12.06
N GLN A 171 -6.12 -23.24 11.19
CA GLN A 171 -5.37 -24.40 10.71
C GLN A 171 -4.71 -25.18 11.84
N ALA A 172 -4.07 -24.51 12.80
CA ALA A 172 -3.45 -25.17 13.95
C ALA A 172 -4.48 -25.97 14.76
N ALA A 173 -5.68 -25.42 14.98
CA ALA A 173 -6.73 -26.10 15.73
C ALA A 173 -7.35 -27.29 14.99
N GLU A 174 -7.40 -27.28 13.65
CA GLU A 174 -7.80 -28.45 12.85
C GLU A 174 -6.72 -29.54 12.91
N LEU A 175 -5.45 -29.18 12.69
CA LEU A 175 -4.33 -30.12 12.70
C LEU A 175 -4.13 -30.80 14.06
N GLU A 176 -4.38 -30.07 15.15
CA GLU A 176 -4.37 -30.63 16.50
C GLU A 176 -5.43 -31.73 16.68
N ARG A 177 -6.64 -31.51 16.13
CA ARG A 177 -7.73 -32.49 16.18
C ARG A 177 -7.48 -33.71 15.30
N GLU A 178 -6.78 -33.52 14.19
CA GLU A 178 -6.39 -34.59 13.26
C GLU A 178 -5.18 -35.40 13.75
N GLY A 179 -4.48 -34.95 14.80
CA GLY A 179 -3.27 -35.60 15.31
C GLY A 179 -2.04 -35.41 14.40
N ALA A 180 -2.06 -34.40 13.52
CA ALA A 180 -0.97 -34.07 12.61
C ALA A 180 0.11 -33.22 13.34
N GLU A 181 0.89 -33.86 14.21
CA GLU A 181 1.80 -33.17 15.14
C GLU A 181 2.88 -32.30 14.45
N GLU A 182 3.45 -32.77 13.34
CA GLU A 182 4.53 -32.08 12.64
C GLU A 182 4.01 -30.79 11.96
N GLU A 183 2.89 -30.91 11.24
CA GLU A 183 2.20 -29.80 10.58
C GLU A 183 1.64 -28.81 11.61
N HIS A 184 1.08 -29.31 12.72
CA HIS A 184 0.62 -28.48 13.82
C HIS A 184 1.78 -27.65 14.39
N ARG A 185 2.93 -28.29 14.67
CA ARG A 185 4.14 -27.60 15.16
C ARG A 185 4.63 -26.54 14.18
N ALA A 186 4.65 -26.86 12.88
CA ALA A 186 5.04 -25.92 11.83
C ALA A 186 4.09 -24.71 11.76
N CYS A 187 2.78 -24.95 11.90
CA CYS A 187 1.73 -23.92 11.91
C CYS A 187 1.86 -22.99 13.13
N VAL A 188 2.07 -23.56 14.32
CA VAL A 188 2.31 -22.79 15.57
C VAL A 188 3.59 -21.96 15.48
N ALA A 189 4.67 -22.51 14.90
CA ALA A 189 5.89 -21.75 14.66
C ALA A 189 5.63 -20.56 13.70
N GLY A 190 4.85 -20.77 12.62
CA GLY A 190 4.43 -19.69 11.73
C GLY A 190 3.59 -18.62 12.43
N LEU A 191 2.69 -19.03 13.33
CA LEU A 191 1.91 -18.12 14.16
C LEU A 191 2.80 -17.23 15.04
N ALA A 192 3.82 -17.81 15.68
CA ALA A 192 4.77 -17.08 16.51
C ALA A 192 5.52 -16.01 15.71
N GLU A 193 5.95 -16.32 14.48
CA GLU A 193 6.58 -15.36 13.56
C GLU A 193 5.66 -14.18 13.24
N VAL A 194 4.40 -14.45 12.89
CA VAL A 194 3.41 -13.42 12.58
C VAL A 194 3.14 -12.51 13.79
N TYR A 195 3.11 -13.05 15.01
CA TYR A 195 2.99 -12.22 16.21
C TYR A 195 4.18 -11.30 16.43
N ARG A 196 5.42 -11.80 16.29
CA ARG A 196 6.63 -10.97 16.43
C ARG A 196 6.62 -9.84 15.41
N TYR A 197 6.21 -10.15 14.17
CA TYR A 197 6.07 -9.15 13.13
C TYR A 197 4.98 -8.12 13.43
N LEU A 198 3.79 -8.55 13.88
CA LEU A 198 2.73 -7.62 14.30
C LEU A 198 3.15 -6.72 15.46
N GLU A 199 3.92 -7.24 16.41
CA GLU A 199 4.47 -6.45 17.50
C GLU A 199 5.49 -5.43 17.00
N PHE A 200 6.38 -5.84 16.09
CA PHE A 200 7.31 -4.95 15.40
C PHE A 200 6.58 -3.83 14.64
N LEU A 201 5.51 -4.15 13.90
CA LEU A 201 4.72 -3.16 13.15
C LEU A 201 4.01 -2.16 14.08
N ARG A 202 3.54 -2.60 15.24
CA ARG A 202 2.87 -1.75 16.25
C ARG A 202 3.81 -0.78 16.94
N ARG A 203 5.09 -1.13 17.07
CA ARG A 203 6.07 -0.22 17.67
C ARG A 203 6.19 0.98 16.73
N PRO A 204 6.11 2.23 17.26
CA PRO A 204 6.51 3.38 16.49
C PRO A 204 7.94 3.10 16.03
N PRO A 205 8.25 3.25 14.74
CA PRO A 205 9.53 2.76 14.24
C PRO A 205 10.62 3.52 14.99
N HIS A 206 11.52 2.79 15.66
CA HIS A 206 12.51 3.35 16.56
C HIS A 206 13.32 4.44 15.84
N GLY A 207 13.53 5.56 16.53
CA GLY A 207 13.94 6.84 15.97
C GLY A 207 14.99 6.78 14.87
N LYS A 208 14.58 7.27 13.69
CA LYS A 208 15.32 8.03 12.67
C LYS A 208 14.45 8.09 11.40
N TRP A 209 13.22 8.57 11.52
CA TRP A 209 12.53 9.09 10.34
C TRP A 209 13.14 10.47 10.07
N TYR A 210 14.22 10.47 9.30
CA TYR A 210 14.87 11.65 8.72
C TYR A 210 15.30 12.71 9.74
N ASP A 211 16.57 12.67 10.16
CA ASP A 211 17.26 13.95 10.30
C ASP A 211 17.28 14.52 8.88
N LEU A 212 16.42 15.50 8.58
CA LEU A 212 16.39 16.19 7.28
C LEU A 212 17.76 16.81 6.93
N ARG A 213 18.68 16.88 7.90
CA ARG A 213 20.08 17.27 7.72
C ARG A 213 20.95 16.21 7.03
N ASP A 214 20.59 14.92 7.05
CA ASP A 214 21.35 13.87 6.36
C ASP A 214 21.08 13.84 4.84
N VAL A 215 19.94 14.40 4.40
CA VAL A 215 19.57 14.53 2.98
C VAL A 215 20.04 15.88 2.42
N VAL A 216 20.06 16.94 3.23
CA VAL A 216 20.50 18.28 2.82
C VAL A 216 22.02 18.50 3.02
N GLY A 217 22.70 17.65 3.79
CA GLY A 217 24.11 17.84 4.20
C GLY A 217 25.19 17.29 3.26
N ARG A 218 24.85 16.68 2.12
CA ARG A 218 25.85 16.16 1.15
C ARG A 218 25.92 16.92 -0.17
N GLY A 219 25.56 18.21 -0.12
CA GLY A 219 25.78 19.13 -1.21
C GLY A 219 26.11 20.53 -0.69
N GLN A 220 27.34 20.74 -0.22
CA GLN A 220 28.17 21.92 -0.48
C GLN A 220 29.40 21.98 0.44
N LEU A 221 30.55 22.21 -0.22
CA LEU A 221 31.92 22.52 0.25
C LEU A 221 32.81 21.33 0.65
#